data_AF-A0A926GXB6-F1
#
_entry.id   AF-A0A926GXB6-F1
#
_cell.length_a   1.000
_cell.length_b   1.000
_cell.length_c   1.000
_cell.angle_alpha   90.00
_cell.angle_beta   90.00
_cell.angle_gamma   90.00
#
_symmetry.space_group_name_H-M   'P 1'
#
loop_
_entity.id
_entity.type
_entity.pdbx_description
1 polymer ?
#
loop_
_entity_poly.entity_id
_entity_poly.type
_entity_poly.pdbx_seq_one_letter_code
_entity_poly.pdbx_strand_id
1 'polypeptide(L)'
;MSIGTGPALVLLHGRGPDHRSLLPLARLLADATEVLPDVRGYGRSVCADPARHTWAQYVADVVALLAHLGLERAVVGGTGLGGTVALRAPR
;
A
#
# COMPACT_ATOMS: atom_id res chain seq x y z
N MET A 1 4.40 1.51 -11.87
CA MET A 1 5.04 2.69 -12.46
C MET A 1 5.92 3.24 -11.35
N SER A 2 7.24 3.29 -11.53
CA SER A 2 8.16 3.81 -10.52
C SER A 2 9.15 4.71 -11.24
N ILE A 3 9.03 6.03 -11.09
CA ILE A 3 10.13 6.95 -11.39
C ILE A 3 10.02 8.15 -10.44
N GLY A 4 10.70 8.04 -9.30
CA GLY A 4 11.11 9.12 -8.43
C GLY A 4 12.46 8.74 -7.81
N THR A 5 13.26 9.69 -7.35
CA THR A 5 14.50 9.40 -6.60
C THR A 5 14.38 9.76 -5.11
N GLY A 6 13.20 10.26 -4.70
CA GLY A 6 12.88 10.55 -3.31
C GLY A 6 12.54 9.30 -2.49
N PRO A 7 12.21 9.48 -1.19
CA PRO A 7 11.84 8.39 -0.30
C PRO A 7 10.74 7.51 -0.91
N ALA A 8 10.85 6.20 -0.71
CA ALA A 8 9.78 5.29 -1.12
C ALA A 8 8.51 5.60 -0.34
N LEU A 9 7.40 5.72 -1.07
CA LEU A 9 6.08 6.01 -0.52
C LEU A 9 5.12 4.90 -0.92
N VAL A 10 4.60 4.16 0.06
CA VAL A 10 3.53 3.18 -0.15
C VAL A 10 2.20 3.82 0.24
N LEU A 11 1.30 4.00 -0.73
CA LEU A 11 -0.04 4.53 -0.48
C LEU A 11 -1.07 3.41 -0.62
N LEU A 12 -1.76 3.12 0.49
CA LEU A 12 -2.77 2.07 0.59
C LEU A 12 -4.18 2.67 0.46
N HIS A 13 -4.96 2.14 -0.48
CA HIS A 13 -6.32 2.62 -0.69
C HIS A 13 -7.26 2.15 0.44
N GLY A 14 -8.40 2.84 0.59
CA GLY A 14 -9.48 2.44 1.49
C GLY A 14 -10.33 1.31 0.93
N ARG A 15 -11.50 1.05 1.53
CA ARG A 15 -12.49 0.15 0.90
C ARG A 15 -12.97 0.79 -0.41
N GLY A 16 -13.11 0.00 -1.46
CA GLY A 16 -13.41 0.51 -2.80
C GLY A 16 -12.91 -0.48 -3.86
N PRO A 17 -12.90 -0.11 -5.14
CA PRO A 17 -12.51 -1.04 -6.20
C PRO A 17 -11.03 -1.40 -6.14
N ASP A 18 -10.12 -0.42 -6.10
CA ASP A 18 -8.68 -0.62 -6.24
C ASP A 18 -7.85 0.66 -5.92
N HIS A 19 -6.54 0.58 -6.12
CA HIS A 19 -5.57 1.66 -5.95
C HIS A 19 -5.84 2.94 -6.75
N ARG A 20 -6.69 2.92 -7.80
CA ARG A 20 -6.89 4.07 -8.68
C ARG A 20 -7.46 5.29 -7.96
N SER A 21 -8.15 5.09 -6.84
CA SER A 21 -8.65 6.18 -6.00
C SER A 21 -7.53 7.09 -5.48
N LEU A 22 -6.29 6.62 -5.47
CA LEU A 22 -5.11 7.35 -4.99
C LEU A 22 -4.35 8.06 -6.10
N LEU A 23 -4.67 7.84 -7.38
CA LEU A 23 -3.98 8.49 -8.50
C LEU A 23 -3.97 10.03 -8.41
N PRO A 24 -5.05 10.71 -7.96
CA PRO A 24 -5.00 12.16 -7.78
C PRO A 24 -3.96 12.60 -6.74
N LEU A 25 -3.84 11.87 -5.63
CA LEU A 25 -2.83 12.15 -4.60
C LEU A 25 -1.42 11.85 -5.11
N ALA A 26 -1.26 10.72 -5.79
CA ALA A 26 0.03 10.29 -6.34
C ALA A 26 0.62 11.35 -7.30
N ARG A 27 -0.24 11.93 -8.15
CA ARG A 27 0.17 13.04 -9.04
C ARG A 27 0.71 14.27 -8.31
N LEU A 28 0.25 14.53 -7.08
CA LEU A 28 0.74 15.64 -6.26
C LEU A 28 2.07 15.33 -5.56
N LEU A 29 2.44 14.05 -5.49
CA LEU A 29 3.62 13.54 -4.81
C LEU A 29 4.66 12.97 -5.79
N ALA A 30 4.60 13.39 -7.05
CA ALA A 30 5.37 12.84 -8.18
C ALA A 30 6.91 12.88 -8.00
N ASP A 31 7.43 13.63 -7.03
CA ASP A 31 8.85 13.65 -6.67
C ASP A 31 9.29 12.40 -5.85
N ALA A 32 8.34 11.62 -5.32
CA ALA A 32 8.58 10.40 -4.56
C ALA A 32 8.60 9.14 -5.43
N THR A 33 9.21 8.06 -4.91
CA THR A 33 9.06 6.73 -5.51
C THR A 33 7.76 6.11 -5.00
N GLU A 34 6.71 6.15 -5.81
CA GLU A 34 5.37 5.75 -5.37
C GLU A 34 5.03 4.30 -5.66
N VAL A 35 4.46 3.63 -4.66
CA VAL A 35 3.93 2.27 -4.75
C VAL A 35 2.44 2.30 -4.35
N LEU A 36 1.59 1.93 -5.29
CA LEU A 36 0.12 1.98 -5.17
C LEU A 36 -0.44 0.55 -5.30
N PRO A 37 -0.27 -0.34 -4.29
CA PRO A 37 -0.74 -1.71 -4.40
C PRO A 37 -2.25 -1.78 -4.22
N ASP A 38 -2.87 -2.78 -4.84
CA ASP A 38 -4.20 -3.22 -4.44
C ASP A 38 -4.08 -3.98 -3.12
N VAL A 39 -4.81 -3.52 -2.10
CA VAL A 39 -4.91 -4.23 -0.83
C VAL A 39 -5.53 -5.62 -1.08
N ARG A 40 -5.06 -6.65 -0.37
CA ARG A 40 -5.69 -7.98 -0.36
C ARG A 40 -7.22 -7.89 -0.36
N GLY A 41 -7.85 -8.67 -1.23
CA GLY A 41 -9.30 -8.73 -1.43
C GLY A 41 -9.84 -7.70 -2.41
N TYR A 42 -9.00 -6.80 -2.92
CA TYR A 42 -9.41 -5.70 -3.80
C TYR A 42 -8.61 -5.71 -5.09
N GLY A 43 -9.16 -5.03 -6.11
CA GLY A 43 -8.57 -4.90 -7.43
C GLY A 43 -8.04 -6.23 -7.98
N ARG A 44 -6.73 -6.27 -8.24
CA ARG A 44 -6.02 -7.45 -8.75
C ARG A 44 -5.50 -8.38 -7.67
N SER A 45 -5.52 -7.96 -6.40
CA SER A 45 -5.06 -8.73 -5.24
C SER A 45 -6.18 -9.61 -4.68
N VAL A 46 -6.75 -10.47 -5.51
CA VAL A 46 -7.93 -11.29 -5.16
C VAL A 46 -7.61 -12.23 -4.00
N CYS A 47 -8.48 -12.24 -2.99
CA CYS A 47 -8.42 -13.15 -1.85
C CYS A 47 -9.84 -13.52 -1.44
N ALA A 48 -10.21 -14.79 -1.63
CA ALA A 48 -11.55 -15.28 -1.30
C ALA A 48 -11.65 -15.87 0.12
N ASP A 49 -10.50 -16.17 0.75
CA ASP A 49 -10.45 -16.75 2.09
C ASP A 49 -10.64 -15.66 3.17
N PRO A 50 -11.80 -15.63 3.88
CA PRO A 50 -12.08 -14.62 4.90
C PRO A 50 -11.07 -14.67 6.06
N ALA A 51 -10.48 -15.84 6.36
CA ALA A 51 -9.53 -15.98 7.45
C ALA A 51 -8.21 -15.22 7.20
N ARG A 52 -7.93 -14.85 5.95
CA ARG A 52 -6.74 -14.10 5.56
C ARG A 52 -6.90 -12.58 5.70
N HIS A 53 -8.11 -12.10 6.01
CA HIS A 53 -8.40 -10.67 6.17
C HIS A 53 -8.17 -10.18 7.62
N THR A 54 -6.98 -10.42 8.15
CA THR A 54 -6.57 -9.96 9.49
C THR A 54 -5.64 -8.77 9.42
N TRP A 55 -5.62 -7.95 10.47
CA TRP A 55 -4.70 -6.81 10.57
C TRP A 55 -3.23 -7.22 10.47
N ALA A 56 -2.85 -8.32 11.14
CA ALA A 56 -1.51 -8.86 11.07
C ALA A 56 -1.13 -9.23 9.63
N GLN A 57 -2.05 -9.87 8.91
CA GLN A 57 -1.82 -10.27 7.53
C GLN A 57 -1.73 -9.05 6.61
N TYR A 58 -2.59 -8.03 6.76
CA TYR A 58 -2.47 -6.77 5.99
C TYR A 58 -1.14 -6.06 6.18
N VAL A 59 -0.63 -6.00 7.42
CA VAL A 59 0.71 -5.44 7.68
C VAL A 59 1.80 -6.31 7.07
N ALA A 60 1.70 -7.64 7.20
CA ALA A 60 2.66 -8.58 6.63
C ALA A 60 2.77 -8.45 5.09
N ASP A 61 1.66 -8.19 4.39
CA ASP A 61 1.69 -7.96 2.95
C ASP A 61 2.48 -6.70 2.57
N VAL A 62 2.35 -5.61 3.35
CA VAL A 62 3.13 -4.39 3.10
C VAL A 62 4.61 -4.67 3.30
N VAL A 63 4.98 -5.37 4.37
CA VAL A 63 6.38 -5.77 4.63
C VAL A 63 6.92 -6.67 3.51
N ALA A 64 6.13 -7.67 3.09
CA ALA A 64 6.50 -8.56 1.99
C ALA A 64 6.64 -7.82 0.66
N LEU A 65 5.79 -6.83 0.40
CA LEU A 65 5.87 -5.97 -0.77
C LEU A 65 7.15 -5.14 -0.77
N LEU A 66 7.51 -4.53 0.36
CA LEU A 66 8.77 -3.78 0.49
C LEU A 66 9.98 -4.68 0.23
N ALA A 67 10.02 -5.87 0.83
CA ALA A 67 11.07 -6.85 0.60
C ALA A 67 11.17 -7.28 -0.87
N HIS A 68 10.02 -7.54 -1.53
CA HIS A 68 9.98 -7.90 -2.95
C HIS A 68 10.50 -6.79 -3.86
N LEU A 69 10.26 -5.53 -3.49
CA LEU A 69 10.73 -4.35 -4.24
C LEU A 69 12.16 -3.93 -3.90
N GLY A 70 12.83 -4.62 -2.96
CA GLY A 70 14.17 -4.24 -2.50
C GLY A 70 14.20 -2.93 -1.70
N LEU A 71 13.09 -2.56 -1.07
CA LEU A 71 12.96 -1.33 -0.29
C LEU A 71 13.14 -1.63 1.19
N GLU A 72 14.25 -1.15 1.78
CA GLU A 72 14.50 -1.33 3.23
C GLU A 72 13.58 -0.45 4.10
N ARG A 73 13.22 0.73 3.60
CA ARG A 73 12.37 1.70 4.30
C ARG A 73 11.44 2.38 3.31
N ALA A 74 10.23 2.66 3.77
CA ALA A 74 9.27 3.48 3.05
C ALA A 74 8.40 4.25 4.04
N VAL A 75 7.92 5.42 3.62
CA VAL A 75 6.77 6.06 4.26
C VAL A 75 5.53 5.28 3.83
N VAL A 76 4.74 4.83 4.80
CA VAL A 76 3.47 4.13 4.52
C VAL A 76 2.33 5.04 4.92
N GLY A 77 1.40 5.28 3.99
CA GLY A 77 0.22 6.11 4.20
C GLY A 77 -1.01 5.48 3.54
N GLY A 78 -2.19 6.04 3.79
CA GLY A 78 -3.41 5.55 3.17
C GLY A 78 -4.68 6.12 3.76
N THR A 79 -5.82 5.72 3.19
CA THR A 79 -7.15 6.18 3.61
C THR A 79 -7.98 5.02 4.17
N GLY A 80 -8.81 5.27 5.19
CA GLY A 80 -9.71 4.27 5.79
C GLY A 80 -8.98 2.98 6.21
N LEU A 81 -9.22 1.89 5.46
CA LEU A 81 -8.53 0.61 5.66
C LEU A 81 -7.01 0.78 5.51
N GLY A 82 -6.54 1.40 4.43
CA GLY A 82 -5.11 1.61 4.19
C GLY A 82 -4.43 2.45 5.27
N GLY A 83 -5.12 3.50 5.77
CA GLY A 83 -4.63 4.30 6.89
C GLY A 83 -4.52 3.49 8.20
N THR A 84 -5.47 2.58 8.41
CA THR A 84 -5.49 1.66 9.56
C THR A 84 -4.31 0.67 9.52
N VAL A 85 -3.92 0.22 8.32
CA VAL A 85 -2.73 -0.62 8.10
C VAL A 85 -1.46 0.18 8.35
N ALA A 86 -1.36 1.40 7.81
CA ALA A 86 -0.20 2.28 8.01
C ALA A 86 0.09 2.54 9.50
N LEU A 87 -0.94 2.82 10.30
CA LEU A 87 -0.80 3.03 11.75
C LEU A 87 -0.39 1.78 12.54
N ARG A 88 -0.59 0.58 11.97
CA ARG A 88 -0.22 -0.70 12.58
C ARG A 88 1.11 -1.24 12.06
N ALA A 89 1.66 -0.63 11.02
CA ALA A 89 2.95 -1.02 10.48
C ALA A 89 4.07 -0.72 11.51
N PRO A 90 5.13 -1.54 11.56
CA PRO A 90 6.30 -1.22 12.35
C PRO A 90 6.94 0.09 11.88
N ARG A 91 7.62 0.77 12.80
CA ARG A 91 8.36 2.00 12.52
C ARG A 91 9.73 1.71 11.90
#